data_AF-A0A969KZD5-F1
#
_entry.id   AF-A0A969KZD5-F1
#
_cell.length_a   1.000
_cell.length_b   1.000
_cell.length_c   1.000
_cell.angle_alpha   90.00
_cell.angle_beta   90.00
_cell.angle_gamma   90.00
#
_symmetry.space_group_name_H-M   'P 1'
#
loop_
_entity.id
_entity.type
_entity.pdbx_description
1 polymer ?
#
loop_
_entity_poly.entity_id
_entity_poly.type
_entity_poly.pdbx_seq_one_letter_code
_entity_poly.pdbx_strand_id
1 'polypeptide(L)'
;MMNSTQDHLAAGQTALKVADWPKARASFEAALQAEDIPEAHDGLGLALWWLNEIDAAHHHRTTAYLQYKNRQALRPAALIAAWLAREQVFLHRNISAMKGWFARAERLLNQIGLVLNKAGIWFSALRCWAYLSSLSKPPFKPLILPMHSMIPTWKRWPWPFAALLAFL
;
A
#
# COMPACT_ATOMS: atom_id res chain seq x y z
N MET A 1 -19.58 -25.89 9.47
CA MET A 1 -18.54 -25.19 10.28
C MET A 1 -18.26 -23.90 9.54
N MET A 2 -18.49 -22.75 10.18
CA MET A 2 -18.20 -21.43 9.57
C MET A 2 -16.68 -21.34 9.31
N ASN A 3 -16.31 -20.83 8.15
CA ASN A 3 -14.95 -20.90 7.62
C ASN A 3 -14.05 -19.90 8.36
N SER A 4 -13.42 -20.35 9.45
CA SER A 4 -12.60 -19.51 10.35
C SER A 4 -11.61 -18.60 9.63
N THR A 5 -10.95 -19.08 8.56
CA THR A 5 -10.08 -18.26 7.69
C THR A 5 -10.83 -17.08 7.07
N GLN A 6 -12.00 -17.33 6.49
CA GLN A 6 -12.80 -16.30 5.83
C GLN A 6 -13.35 -15.28 6.81
N ASP A 7 -13.72 -15.71 8.02
CA ASP A 7 -14.18 -14.83 9.09
C ASP A 7 -13.06 -13.89 9.54
N HIS A 8 -11.86 -14.43 9.77
CA HIS A 8 -10.66 -13.65 10.08
C HIS A 8 -10.26 -12.70 8.95
N LEU A 9 -10.33 -13.15 7.70
CA LEU A 9 -10.06 -12.32 6.52
C LEU A 9 -11.04 -11.14 6.43
N ALA A 10 -12.35 -11.39 6.62
CA ALA A 10 -13.38 -10.36 6.58
C ALA A 10 -13.22 -9.35 7.74
N ALA A 11 -12.86 -9.82 8.93
CA ALA A 11 -12.54 -8.98 10.07
C ALA A 11 -11.33 -8.07 9.79
N GLY A 12 -10.25 -8.63 9.22
CA GLY A 12 -9.06 -7.88 8.83
C GLY A 12 -9.36 -6.81 7.78
N GLN A 13 -10.13 -7.16 6.74
CA GLN A 13 -10.57 -6.19 5.73
C GLN A 13 -11.43 -5.07 6.31
N THR A 14 -12.29 -5.38 7.27
CA THR A 14 -13.12 -4.38 7.96
C THR A 14 -12.26 -3.45 8.81
N ALA A 15 -11.29 -3.98 9.54
CA ALA A 15 -10.33 -3.19 10.32
C ALA A 15 -9.49 -2.28 9.43
N LEU A 16 -9.03 -2.76 8.27
CA LEU A 16 -8.37 -1.89 7.27
C LEU A 16 -9.28 -0.74 6.84
N LYS A 17 -10.56 -0.97 6.53
CA LYS A 17 -11.47 0.11 6.07
C LYS A 17 -11.59 1.27 7.08
N VAL A 18 -11.43 1.01 8.37
CA VAL A 18 -11.49 2.01 9.44
C VAL A 18 -10.12 2.42 9.97
N ALA A 19 -9.04 2.02 9.30
CA ALA A 19 -7.65 2.28 9.71
C ALA A 19 -7.25 1.76 11.10
N ASP A 20 -7.88 0.68 11.55
CA ASP A 20 -7.48 -0.04 12.77
C ASP A 20 -6.39 -1.06 12.41
N TRP A 21 -5.16 -0.58 12.27
CA TRP A 21 -4.00 -1.38 11.83
C TRP A 21 -3.66 -2.52 12.79
N PRO A 22 -3.63 -2.32 14.13
CA PRO A 22 -3.36 -3.41 15.06
C PRO A 22 -4.41 -4.52 14.98
N LYS A 23 -5.69 -4.17 14.87
CA LYS A 23 -6.75 -5.17 14.71
C LYS A 23 -6.70 -5.87 13.35
N ALA A 24 -6.37 -5.12 12.29
CA ALA A 24 -6.17 -5.70 10.97
C ALA A 24 -5.03 -6.72 10.98
N ARG A 25 -3.88 -6.35 11.56
CA ARG A 25 -2.72 -7.24 11.76
C ARG A 25 -3.14 -8.53 12.45
N ALA A 26 -3.73 -8.43 13.65
CA ALA A 26 -4.13 -9.60 14.43
C ALA A 26 -5.12 -10.51 13.67
N SER A 27 -6.06 -9.91 12.93
CA SER A 27 -7.04 -10.66 12.15
C SER A 27 -6.40 -11.39 10.97
N PHE A 28 -5.47 -10.77 10.24
CA PHE A 28 -4.79 -11.44 9.15
C PHE A 28 -3.77 -12.49 9.63
N GLU A 29 -3.09 -12.26 10.75
CA GLU A 29 -2.25 -13.27 11.39
C GLU A 29 -3.09 -14.50 11.76
N ALA A 30 -4.28 -14.31 12.35
CA ALA A 30 -5.21 -15.41 12.64
C ALA A 30 -5.69 -16.13 11.37
N ALA A 31 -5.96 -15.39 10.28
CA ALA A 31 -6.30 -16.00 8.99
C ALA A 31 -5.15 -16.87 8.45
N LEU A 32 -3.90 -16.40 8.56
CA LEU A 32 -2.70 -17.16 8.15
C LEU A 32 -2.40 -18.37 9.02
N GLN A 33 -2.79 -18.35 10.30
CA GLN A 33 -2.72 -19.55 11.15
C GLN A 33 -3.71 -20.63 10.72
N ALA A 34 -4.86 -20.23 10.19
CA ALA A 34 -5.88 -21.15 9.71
C ALA A 34 -5.56 -21.67 8.29
N GLU A 35 -5.10 -20.78 7.38
CA GLU A 35 -4.73 -21.14 6.02
C GLU A 35 -3.73 -20.14 5.41
N ASP A 36 -2.67 -20.65 4.80
CA ASP A 36 -1.68 -19.84 4.07
C ASP A 36 -2.24 -19.41 2.69
N ILE A 37 -2.88 -18.23 2.67
CA ILE A 37 -3.53 -17.66 1.49
C ILE A 37 -3.00 -16.26 1.13
N PRO A 38 -2.95 -15.92 -0.17
CA PRO A 38 -2.34 -14.68 -0.64
C PRO A 38 -3.11 -13.44 -0.18
N GLU A 39 -4.43 -13.54 0.00
CA GLU A 39 -5.28 -12.45 0.47
C GLU A 39 -4.91 -12.00 1.88
N ALA A 40 -4.60 -12.94 2.77
CA ALA A 40 -4.21 -12.65 4.15
C ALA A 40 -2.79 -12.07 4.19
N HIS A 41 -1.88 -12.58 3.35
CA HIS A 41 -0.55 -12.00 3.19
C HIS A 41 -0.56 -10.55 2.66
N ASP A 42 -1.37 -10.22 1.64
CA ASP A 42 -1.48 -8.84 1.13
C ASP A 42 -2.08 -7.89 2.19
N GLY A 43 -3.14 -8.34 2.87
CA GLY A 43 -3.79 -7.61 3.95
C GLY A 43 -2.85 -7.33 5.13
N LEU A 44 -2.13 -8.35 5.59
CA LEU A 44 -1.14 -8.22 6.67
C LEU A 44 0.00 -7.29 6.27
N GLY A 45 0.52 -7.43 5.04
CA GLY A 45 1.55 -6.55 4.52
C GLY A 45 1.12 -5.08 4.47
N LEU A 46 -0.15 -4.79 4.18
CA LEU A 46 -0.69 -3.42 4.28
C LEU A 46 -0.74 -2.91 5.71
N ALA A 47 -1.22 -3.73 6.65
CA ALA A 47 -1.32 -3.33 8.05
C ALA A 47 0.05 -3.05 8.66
N LEU A 48 1.02 -3.94 8.42
CA LEU A 48 2.41 -3.80 8.90
C LEU A 48 3.10 -2.56 8.33
N TRP A 49 2.82 -2.19 7.09
CA TRP A 49 3.33 -0.93 6.52
C TRP A 49 2.87 0.29 7.33
N TRP A 50 1.59 0.36 7.69
CA TRP A 50 1.05 1.46 8.50
C TRP A 50 1.51 1.43 9.96
N LEU A 51 1.88 0.25 10.48
CA LEU A 51 2.52 0.08 11.77
C LEU A 51 4.02 0.35 11.75
N ASN A 52 4.58 0.75 10.61
CA ASN A 52 6.01 0.99 10.40
C ASN A 52 6.90 -0.26 10.59
N GLU A 53 6.32 -1.46 10.44
CA GLU A 53 7.03 -2.76 10.43
C GLU A 53 7.42 -3.12 8.99
N ILE A 54 8.30 -2.32 8.42
CA ILE A 54 8.58 -2.27 6.97
C ILE A 54 9.11 -3.60 6.40
N ASP A 55 10.08 -4.23 7.06
CA ASP A 55 10.68 -5.47 6.56
C ASP A 55 9.67 -6.62 6.54
N ALA A 56 8.84 -6.72 7.60
CA ALA A 56 7.76 -7.69 7.67
C ALA A 56 6.69 -7.42 6.60
N ALA A 57 6.33 -6.15 6.39
CA ALA A 57 5.41 -5.76 5.33
C ALA A 57 5.92 -6.19 3.94
N HIS A 58 7.19 -5.95 3.66
CA HIS A 58 7.85 -6.33 2.41
C HIS A 58 7.85 -7.84 2.21
N HIS A 59 8.16 -8.60 3.26
CA HIS A 59 8.13 -10.06 3.26
C HIS A 59 6.72 -10.58 2.90
N HIS A 60 5.68 -10.19 3.65
CA HIS A 60 4.33 -10.67 3.42
C HIS A 60 3.80 -10.30 2.02
N ARG A 61 4.07 -9.09 1.53
CA ARG A 61 3.67 -8.70 0.17
C ARG A 61 4.43 -9.48 -0.90
N THR A 62 5.71 -9.78 -0.70
CA THR A 62 6.47 -10.63 -1.64
C THR A 62 5.89 -12.05 -1.68
N THR A 63 5.52 -12.61 -0.54
CA THR A 63 4.84 -13.92 -0.46
C THR A 63 3.50 -13.91 -1.18
N ALA A 64 2.65 -12.89 -0.93
CA ALA A 64 1.38 -12.73 -1.64
C ALA A 64 1.57 -12.63 -3.17
N TYR A 65 2.56 -11.88 -3.64
CA TYR A 65 2.90 -11.80 -5.06
C TYR A 65 3.18 -13.17 -5.67
N LEU A 66 4.04 -13.96 -5.03
CA LEU A 66 4.42 -15.29 -5.51
C LEU A 66 3.22 -16.24 -5.53
N GLN A 67 2.42 -16.25 -4.47
CA GLN A 67 1.23 -17.09 -4.39
C GLN A 67 0.17 -16.70 -5.42
N TYR A 68 -0.13 -15.41 -5.60
CA TYR A 68 -1.06 -14.97 -6.65
C TYR A 68 -0.55 -15.33 -8.05
N LYS A 69 0.75 -15.18 -8.31
CA LYS A 69 1.35 -15.59 -9.58
C LYS A 69 1.22 -17.10 -9.80
N ASN A 70 1.48 -17.91 -8.78
CA ASN A 70 1.35 -19.37 -8.84
C ASN A 70 -0.10 -19.81 -9.11
N ARG A 71 -1.08 -19.10 -8.53
CA ARG A 71 -2.52 -19.32 -8.76
C ARG A 71 -3.04 -18.71 -10.08
N GLN A 72 -2.17 -18.15 -10.93
CA GLN A 72 -2.54 -17.41 -12.15
C GLN A 72 -3.51 -16.24 -11.90
N ALA A 73 -3.55 -15.72 -10.67
CA ALA A 73 -4.27 -14.50 -10.32
C ALA A 73 -3.42 -13.28 -10.71
N LEU A 74 -3.30 -13.04 -12.02
CA LEU A 74 -2.33 -12.09 -12.58
C LEU A 74 -2.59 -10.64 -12.17
N ARG A 75 -3.87 -10.23 -12.04
CA ARG A 75 -4.25 -8.87 -11.66
C ARG A 75 -3.77 -8.48 -10.25
N PRO A 76 -4.11 -9.22 -9.17
CA PRO A 76 -3.60 -8.90 -7.83
C PRO A 76 -2.07 -9.03 -7.76
N ALA A 77 -1.45 -10.01 -8.44
CA ALA A 77 0.00 -10.11 -8.52
C ALA A 77 0.64 -8.84 -9.14
N ALA A 78 0.07 -8.30 -10.22
CA ALA A 78 0.55 -7.08 -10.84
C ALA A 78 0.46 -5.86 -9.91
N LEU A 79 -0.64 -5.72 -9.16
CA LEU A 79 -0.83 -4.63 -8.20
C LEU A 79 0.19 -4.68 -7.07
N ILE A 80 0.49 -5.88 -6.55
CA ILE A 80 1.52 -6.05 -5.51
C ILE A 80 2.90 -5.73 -6.07
N ALA A 81 3.23 -6.18 -7.29
CA ALA A 81 4.51 -5.85 -7.91
C ALA A 81 4.68 -4.32 -8.10
N ALA A 82 3.62 -3.60 -8.48
CA ALA A 82 3.64 -2.15 -8.56
C ALA A 82 3.84 -1.48 -7.19
N TRP A 83 3.23 -2.04 -6.13
CA TRP A 83 3.44 -1.58 -4.76
C TRP A 83 4.89 -1.79 -4.29
N LEU A 84 5.45 -2.99 -4.48
CA LEU A 84 6.84 -3.29 -4.11
C LEU A 84 7.83 -2.39 -4.87
N ALA A 85 7.56 -2.08 -6.14
CA ALA A 85 8.37 -1.12 -6.90
C ALA A 85 8.39 0.26 -6.24
N ARG A 86 7.22 0.75 -5.79
CA ARG A 86 7.08 2.03 -5.08
C ARG A 86 7.93 2.04 -3.80
N GLU A 87 7.85 0.98 -2.98
CA GLU A 87 8.60 0.89 -1.72
C GLU A 87 10.11 1.06 -1.91
N GLN A 88 10.67 0.48 -2.99
CA GLN A 88 12.10 0.56 -3.28
C GLN A 88 12.59 2.01 -3.47
N VAL A 89 11.75 2.91 -3.98
CA VAL A 89 12.09 4.33 -4.17
C VAL A 89 12.05 5.09 -2.86
N PHE A 90 10.98 4.93 -2.09
CA PHE A 90 10.72 5.74 -0.90
C PHE A 90 11.63 5.36 0.27
N LEU A 91 11.95 4.08 0.43
CA LEU A 91 12.68 3.60 1.60
C LEU A 91 14.15 3.34 1.32
N HIS A 92 14.46 2.76 0.15
CA HIS A 92 15.79 2.22 -0.12
C HIS A 92 16.55 3.00 -1.20
N ARG A 93 15.91 3.96 -1.88
CA ARG A 93 16.43 4.62 -3.10
C ARG A 93 16.98 3.60 -4.12
N ASN A 94 16.46 2.39 -4.12
CA ASN A 94 16.96 1.28 -4.92
C ASN A 94 16.26 1.28 -6.28
N ILE A 95 16.76 2.14 -7.18
CA ILE A 95 16.21 2.34 -8.52
C ILE A 95 16.27 1.05 -9.36
N SER A 96 17.28 0.20 -9.14
CA SER A 96 17.40 -1.08 -9.86
C SER A 96 16.28 -2.05 -9.47
N ALA A 97 16.06 -2.24 -8.16
CA ALA A 97 14.99 -3.09 -7.66
C ALA A 97 13.60 -2.54 -8.05
N MET A 98 13.40 -1.22 -7.99
CA MET A 98 12.18 -0.55 -8.48
C MET A 98 11.90 -0.94 -9.94
N LYS A 99 12.88 -0.77 -10.85
CA LYS A 99 12.73 -1.12 -12.26
C LYS A 99 12.39 -2.59 -12.45
N GLY A 100 13.03 -3.49 -11.70
CA GLY A 100 12.76 -4.92 -11.74
C GLY A 100 11.32 -5.26 -11.35
N TRP A 101 10.79 -4.63 -10.30
CA TRP A 101 9.40 -4.83 -9.87
C TRP A 101 8.38 -4.23 -10.85
N PHE A 102 8.65 -3.05 -11.42
CA PHE A 102 7.79 -2.49 -12.48
C PHE A 102 7.75 -3.36 -13.72
N ALA A 103 8.90 -3.89 -14.17
CA ALA A 103 8.94 -4.82 -15.30
C ALA A 103 8.12 -6.09 -15.03
N ARG A 104 8.09 -6.60 -13.80
CA ARG A 104 7.23 -7.72 -13.41
C ARG A 104 5.75 -7.35 -13.47
N ALA A 105 5.37 -6.18 -12.96
CA ALA A 105 4.00 -5.69 -13.03
C ALA A 105 3.55 -5.55 -14.50
N GLU A 106 4.34 -4.87 -15.32
CA GLU A 106 4.07 -4.65 -16.74
C GLU A 106 3.86 -5.96 -17.52
N ARG A 107 4.74 -6.96 -17.30
CA ARG A 107 4.59 -8.29 -17.92
C ARG A 107 3.27 -8.95 -17.57
N LEU A 108 2.86 -8.92 -16.30
CA LEU A 108 1.61 -9.53 -15.85
C LEU A 108 0.38 -8.80 -16.42
N LEU A 109 0.47 -7.48 -16.56
CA LEU A 109 -0.60 -6.64 -17.10
C LEU A 109 -0.79 -6.85 -18.60
N ASN A 110 0.32 -6.96 -19.33
CA ASN A 110 0.29 -7.32 -20.75
C ASN A 110 -0.33 -8.70 -20.99
N GLN A 111 -0.09 -9.67 -20.09
CA GLN A 111 -0.70 -11.02 -20.19
C GLN A 111 -2.22 -11.03 -20.04
N ILE A 112 -2.78 -10.15 -19.21
CA ILE A 112 -4.25 -10.02 -19.05
C ILE A 112 -4.90 -9.14 -20.13
N GLY A 113 -4.15 -8.76 -21.17
CA GLY A 113 -4.65 -7.88 -22.24
C GLY A 113 -4.91 -6.44 -21.81
N LEU A 114 -4.59 -6.10 -20.55
CA LEU A 114 -4.59 -4.72 -20.08
C LEU A 114 -3.25 -4.11 -20.48
N VAL A 115 -3.18 -3.55 -21.68
CA VAL A 115 -2.10 -2.61 -22.04
C VAL A 115 -2.27 -1.40 -21.14
N LEU A 116 -1.64 -1.43 -19.97
CA LEU A 116 -1.77 -0.35 -19.01
C LEU A 116 -0.99 0.86 -19.52
N ASN A 117 -1.75 1.83 -20.01
CA ASN A 117 -1.38 3.23 -19.91
C ASN A 117 -0.90 3.50 -18.47
N LYS A 118 0.20 4.26 -18.33
CA LYS A 118 0.88 4.60 -17.06
C LYS A 118 -0.08 4.94 -15.89
N ALA A 119 -1.29 5.39 -16.19
CA ALA A 119 -2.43 5.62 -15.31
C ALA A 119 -2.77 4.48 -14.32
N GLY A 120 -2.61 3.18 -14.63
CA GLY A 120 -2.95 2.10 -13.67
C GLY A 120 -1.95 1.92 -12.53
N ILE A 121 -0.67 2.18 -12.81
CA ILE A 121 0.40 2.24 -11.82
C ILE A 121 0.17 3.45 -10.90
N TRP A 122 -0.22 4.58 -11.48
CA TRP A 122 -0.69 5.75 -10.74
C TRP A 122 -1.99 5.50 -9.98
N PHE A 123 -2.90 4.66 -10.46
CA PHE A 123 -4.15 4.34 -9.77
C PHE A 123 -3.91 3.54 -8.48
N SER A 124 -2.85 2.75 -8.44
CA SER A 124 -2.40 2.06 -7.22
C SER A 124 -1.82 3.05 -6.20
N ALA A 125 -1.08 4.06 -6.68
CA ALA A 125 -0.66 5.20 -5.88
C ALA A 125 -1.85 6.08 -5.45
N LEU A 126 -2.86 6.23 -6.31
CA LEU A 126 -4.10 6.97 -6.07
C LEU A 126 -5.00 6.25 -5.08
N ARG A 127 -5.07 4.91 -5.09
CA ARG A 127 -5.82 4.15 -4.09
C ARG A 127 -5.21 4.36 -2.70
N CYS A 128 -3.88 4.48 -2.62
CA CYS A 128 -3.19 4.85 -1.39
C CYS A 128 -3.43 6.32 -1.02
N TRP A 129 -3.47 7.24 -1.98
CA TRP A 129 -3.79 8.66 -1.76
C TRP A 129 -5.26 8.91 -1.35
N ALA A 130 -6.22 8.29 -2.02
CA ALA A 130 -7.65 8.34 -1.73
C ALA A 130 -7.96 7.72 -0.36
N TYR A 131 -7.21 6.69 0.00
CA TYR A 131 -7.26 6.11 1.33
C TYR A 131 -6.62 7.04 2.37
N LEU A 132 -5.45 7.61 2.10
CA LEU A 132 -4.79 8.63 2.93
C LEU A 132 -5.67 9.88 3.15
N SER A 133 -6.37 10.36 2.12
CA SER A 133 -7.27 11.51 2.20
C SER A 133 -8.60 11.19 2.90
N SER A 134 -9.06 9.94 2.85
CA SER A 134 -10.20 9.49 3.64
C SER A 134 -9.90 9.37 5.14
N LEU A 135 -8.61 9.32 5.53
CA LEU A 135 -8.14 9.18 6.91
C LEU A 135 -7.70 10.51 7.55
N SER A 136 -7.47 11.55 6.76
CA SER A 136 -7.17 12.88 7.29
C SER A 136 -8.43 13.54 7.85
N LYS A 137 -8.70 13.35 9.15
CA LYS A 137 -9.15 14.51 9.94
C LYS A 137 -7.93 15.44 10.05
N PRO A 138 -8.01 16.72 9.69
CA PRO A 138 -6.85 17.60 9.74
C PRO A 138 -6.24 17.56 11.15
N PRO A 139 -4.94 17.30 11.32
CA PRO A 139 -4.32 17.23 12.63
C PRO A 139 -4.04 18.64 13.17
N PHE A 140 -4.99 19.57 13.07
CA PHE A 140 -4.87 20.89 13.66
C PHE A 140 -6.27 21.42 13.90
N LYS A 141 -6.71 21.47 15.17
CA LYS A 141 -7.55 22.60 15.58
C LYS A 141 -6.69 23.84 15.34
N PRO A 142 -7.12 24.82 14.54
CA PRO A 142 -6.37 26.06 14.42
C PRO A 142 -6.45 26.74 15.79
N LEU A 143 -5.39 26.61 16.59
CA LEU A 143 -5.17 27.55 17.67
C LEU A 143 -4.75 28.84 16.99
N ILE A 144 -5.69 29.78 16.92
CA ILE A 144 -5.50 31.10 16.35
C ILE A 144 -4.32 31.74 17.07
N LEU A 145 -3.16 31.79 16.42
CA LEU A 145 -2.00 32.56 16.85
C LEU A 145 -1.52 33.42 15.66
N PRO A 146 -1.04 34.65 15.93
CA PRO A 146 -0.93 35.71 14.92
C PRO A 146 0.18 35.48 13.90
N MET A 147 -0.09 35.99 12.69
CA MET A 147 0.46 35.60 11.39
C MET A 147 1.90 36.07 11.08
N HIS A 148 2.69 36.54 12.05
CA HIS A 148 3.91 37.31 11.75
C HIS A 148 5.25 36.68 12.17
N SER A 149 5.29 35.43 12.66
CA SER A 149 6.52 34.85 13.23
C SER A 149 6.90 33.43 12.77
N MET A 150 6.43 32.96 11.61
CA MET A 150 6.95 31.72 11.01
C MET A 150 7.46 31.93 9.58
N ILE A 151 8.78 31.99 9.47
CA ILE A 151 9.51 31.78 8.22
C ILE A 151 9.15 30.36 7.72
N PRO A 152 8.78 30.16 6.45
CA PRO A 152 8.15 28.91 6.03
C PRO A 152 9.21 27.81 5.85
N THR A 153 9.21 26.81 6.73
CA THR A 153 10.11 25.64 6.70
C THR A 153 9.84 24.65 5.56
N TRP A 154 8.85 24.92 4.70
CA TRP A 154 8.42 24.07 3.58
C TRP A 154 9.46 23.97 2.44
N LYS A 155 10.42 24.89 2.34
CA LYS A 155 11.50 24.84 1.33
C LYS A 155 12.51 23.70 1.56
N ARG A 156 12.47 23.00 2.69
CA ARG A 156 13.40 21.91 3.03
C ARG A 156 12.89 20.51 2.68
N TRP A 157 11.69 20.40 2.13
CA TRP A 157 11.08 19.10 1.85
C TRP A 157 11.52 18.57 0.47
N PRO A 158 11.84 17.28 0.34
CA PRO A 158 12.20 16.69 -0.94
C PRO A 158 11.02 16.79 -1.92
N TRP A 159 11.37 16.80 -3.19
CA TRP A 159 10.59 17.27 -4.33
C TRP A 159 9.22 16.62 -4.66
N PRO A 160 8.72 15.50 -4.07
CA PRO A 160 7.35 15.09 -4.40
C PRO A 160 6.23 15.95 -3.78
N PHE A 161 6.51 16.85 -2.82
CA PHE A 161 5.45 17.65 -2.17
C PHE A 161 5.05 18.92 -2.96
N ALA A 162 5.92 19.47 -3.80
CA ALA A 162 5.64 20.71 -4.54
C ALA A 162 4.70 20.50 -5.75
N ALA A 163 4.68 19.31 -6.33
CA ALA A 163 3.86 19.02 -7.51
C ALA A 163 2.35 18.95 -7.21
N LEU A 164 1.96 18.85 -5.93
CA LEU A 164 0.55 18.74 -5.50
C LEU A 164 -0.18 20.11 -5.44
N LEU A 165 0.52 21.23 -5.59
CA LEU A 165 -0.06 22.58 -5.61
C LEU A 165 -0.09 23.21 -7.01
N ALA A 166 0.48 22.56 -8.03
CA ALA A 166 0.55 23.09 -9.40
C ALA A 166 -0.65 22.71 -10.28
N PHE A 167 -1.68 22.06 -9.71
CA PHE A 167 -2.94 21.75 -10.37
C PHE A 167 -4.15 22.16 -9.48
N LEU A 168 -4.02 23.33 -8.86
CA LEU A 168 -5.05 24.38 -8.82
C LEU A 168 -4.53 25.54 -9.67
#